data_AF-A0AA39C3Y6-F1
#
_entry.id   AF-A0AA39C3Y6-F1
#
_cell.length_a   1.000
_cell.length_b   1.000
_cell.length_c   1.000
_cell.angle_alpha   90.00
_cell.angle_beta   90.00
_cell.angle_gamma   90.00
#
_symmetry.space_group_name_H-M   'P 1'
#
loop_
_entity.id
_entity.type
_entity.pdbx_description
1 polymer ?
#
loop_
_entity_poly.entity_id
_entity_poly.type
_entity_poly.pdbx_seq_one_letter_code
_entity_poly.pdbx_strand_id
1 'polypeptide(L)'
;MYEVVDFVNTIENHFSIKFTRFFMRLVGMWHNENLYDQLISNMVLFYTFTTMIIAIIVEGFDCYYCWGDLHAFSYNVPCTITVLLELFKLTKFLINRSEVMSFNAFTENTFWKNNYEEADLTILNNCDSQCIKIVAIYFFVLQSICWQYLTVPIFESIGKNSSDRTLPFNLWFNFPFKETPYYEIAFTLQ
;
A
#
# COMPACT_ATOMS: atom_id res chain seq x y z
N MET A 1 23.86 -1.42 -31.75
CA MET A 1 24.15 -1.90 -30.37
C MET A 1 24.31 -0.75 -29.38
N TYR A 2 24.92 0.38 -29.77
CA TYR A 2 24.99 1.59 -28.93
C TYR A 2 23.63 2.27 -28.69
N GLU A 3 22.76 2.39 -29.69
CA GLU A 3 21.42 3.03 -29.54
C GLU A 3 20.47 2.30 -28.58
N VAL A 4 20.58 0.97 -28.45
CA VAL A 4 19.71 0.18 -27.56
C VAL A 4 20.05 0.42 -26.09
N VAL A 5 21.32 0.74 -25.78
CA VAL A 5 21.78 1.01 -24.41
C VAL A 5 21.40 2.43 -23.96
N ASP A 6 21.50 3.43 -24.85
CA ASP A 6 21.03 4.79 -24.56
C ASP A 6 19.50 4.89 -24.44
N PHE A 7 18.77 4.01 -25.13
CA PHE A 7 17.31 3.99 -25.10
C PHE A 7 16.74 3.37 -23.81
N VAL A 8 17.30 2.26 -23.30
CA VAL A 8 16.94 1.70 -21.97
C VAL A 8 17.16 2.75 -20.87
N ASN A 9 18.23 3.54 -20.99
CA ASN A 9 18.51 4.66 -20.09
C ASN A 9 17.44 5.77 -20.12
N THR A 10 16.79 6.01 -21.26
CA THR A 10 15.88 7.16 -21.43
C THR A 10 14.56 6.98 -20.67
N ILE A 11 14.00 5.75 -20.62
CA ILE A 11 12.77 5.46 -19.86
C ILE A 11 13.06 5.03 -18.42
N GLU A 12 14.23 4.45 -18.15
CA GLU A 12 14.73 4.38 -16.78
C GLU A 12 14.89 5.76 -16.13
N ASN A 13 15.00 6.85 -16.88
CA ASN A 13 15.04 8.18 -16.27
C ASN A 13 13.68 8.69 -15.77
N HIS A 14 12.55 8.10 -16.22
CA HIS A 14 11.23 8.50 -15.74
C HIS A 14 10.95 7.96 -14.34
N PHE A 15 11.04 8.87 -13.37
CA PHE A 15 10.92 8.53 -11.96
C PHE A 15 9.51 8.03 -11.61
N SER A 16 8.44 8.57 -12.23
CA SER A 16 7.07 8.18 -11.89
C SER A 16 6.78 6.70 -12.17
N ILE A 17 7.29 6.20 -13.30
CA ILE A 17 7.13 4.80 -13.71
C ILE A 17 7.94 3.88 -12.80
N LYS A 18 9.20 4.23 -12.49
CA LYS A 18 10.03 3.49 -11.54
C LYS A 18 9.37 3.40 -10.16
N PHE A 19 8.84 4.52 -9.69
CA PHE A 19 8.21 4.62 -8.38
C PHE A 19 6.89 3.83 -8.33
N THR A 20 6.09 3.89 -9.39
CA THR A 20 4.86 3.07 -9.50
C THR A 20 5.17 1.57 -9.54
N ARG A 21 6.18 1.16 -10.34
CA ARG A 21 6.65 -0.23 -10.39
C ARG A 21 7.18 -0.71 -9.03
N PHE A 22 7.82 0.17 -8.26
CA PHE A 22 8.28 -0.15 -6.92
C PHE A 22 7.10 -0.49 -5.99
N PHE A 23 6.02 0.31 -5.95
CA PHE A 23 4.84 -0.03 -5.15
C PHE A 23 4.11 -1.27 -5.65
N MET A 24 3.97 -1.44 -6.97
CA MET A 24 3.42 -2.67 -7.53
C MET A 24 4.22 -3.90 -7.09
N ARG A 25 5.55 -3.78 -6.98
CA ARG A 25 6.42 -4.83 -6.43
C ARG A 25 6.16 -5.10 -4.96
N LEU A 26 5.97 -4.09 -4.12
CA LEU A 26 5.67 -4.29 -2.71
C LEU A 26 4.37 -5.08 -2.46
N VAL A 27 3.40 -4.96 -3.37
CA VAL A 27 2.09 -5.64 -3.25
C VAL A 27 2.06 -6.98 -4.01
N GLY A 28 3.13 -7.37 -4.71
CA GLY A 28 3.13 -8.61 -5.49
C GLY A 28 2.51 -8.51 -6.88
N MET A 29 2.24 -7.29 -7.36
CA MET A 29 1.55 -6.99 -8.62
C MET A 29 2.50 -6.69 -9.79
N TRP A 30 3.57 -7.47 -9.97
CA TRP A 30 4.50 -7.27 -11.09
C TRP A 30 4.49 -8.43 -12.10
N HIS A 31 4.95 -8.14 -13.32
CA HIS A 31 5.02 -9.11 -14.41
C HIS A 31 6.15 -10.13 -14.17
N ASN A 32 5.81 -11.41 -14.26
CA ASN A 32 6.72 -12.51 -13.92
C ASN A 32 7.10 -13.25 -15.20
N GLU A 33 8.35 -13.11 -15.63
CA GLU A 33 8.90 -13.86 -16.76
C GLU A 33 9.50 -15.21 -16.30
N ASN A 34 10.02 -15.27 -15.07
CA ASN A 34 10.64 -16.46 -14.49
C ASN A 34 9.78 -17.14 -13.43
N LEU A 35 9.96 -18.46 -13.26
CA LEU A 35 9.30 -19.25 -12.21
C LEU A 35 9.61 -18.73 -10.80
N TYR A 36 10.85 -18.28 -10.55
CA TYR A 36 11.24 -17.70 -9.26
C TYR A 36 10.50 -16.39 -8.97
N ASP A 37 10.43 -15.49 -9.95
CA ASP A 37 9.71 -14.22 -9.82
C ASP A 37 8.21 -14.45 -9.59
N GLN A 38 7.65 -15.47 -10.24
CA GLN A 38 6.26 -15.88 -10.05
C GLN A 38 5.99 -16.41 -8.65
N LEU A 39 6.91 -17.20 -8.10
CA LEU A 39 6.80 -17.73 -6.75
C LEU A 39 6.87 -16.61 -5.71
N ILE A 40 7.82 -15.66 -5.85
CA ILE A 40 7.94 -14.51 -4.94
C ILE A 40 6.70 -13.62 -5.01
N SER A 41 6.22 -13.27 -6.22
CA SER A 41 5.00 -12.49 -6.40
C SER A 41 3.78 -13.17 -5.77
N ASN A 42 3.65 -14.50 -5.88
CA ASN A 42 2.58 -15.24 -5.23
C ASN A 42 2.68 -15.23 -3.70
N MET A 43 3.89 -15.38 -3.15
CA MET A 43 4.10 -15.32 -1.70
C MET A 43 3.74 -13.94 -1.14
N VAL A 44 4.17 -12.86 -1.81
CA VAL A 44 3.84 -11.49 -1.41
C VAL A 44 2.33 -11.23 -1.50
N LEU A 45 1.68 -11.64 -2.59
CA LEU A 45 0.21 -11.49 -2.72
C LEU A 45 -0.54 -12.26 -1.64
N PHE A 46 -0.13 -13.49 -1.34
CA PHE A 46 -0.74 -14.30 -0.29
C PHE A 46 -0.58 -13.64 1.09
N TYR A 47 0.62 -13.10 1.37
CA TYR A 47 0.89 -12.33 2.57
C TYR A 47 -0.04 -11.10 2.66
N THR A 48 -0.08 -10.25 1.62
CA THR A 48 -0.93 -9.05 1.59
C THR A 48 -2.42 -9.36 1.76
N PHE A 49 -2.90 -10.42 1.10
CA PHE A 49 -4.29 -10.85 1.22
C PHE A 49 -4.61 -11.32 2.64
N THR A 50 -3.71 -12.09 3.25
CA THR A 50 -3.86 -12.56 4.63
C THR A 50 -3.86 -11.40 5.62
N THR A 51 -2.96 -10.43 5.47
CA THR A 51 -2.92 -9.24 6.33
C THR A 51 -4.18 -8.39 6.21
N MET A 52 -4.76 -8.28 5.00
CA MET A 52 -6.03 -7.57 4.81
C MET A 52 -7.21 -8.28 5.50
N ILE A 53 -7.26 -9.61 5.48
CA ILE A 53 -8.30 -10.36 6.21
C ILE A 53 -8.16 -10.12 7.72
N ILE A 54 -6.94 -10.16 8.25
CA ILE A 54 -6.68 -9.89 9.68
C ILE A 54 -7.10 -8.47 10.04
N ALA A 55 -6.77 -7.47 9.22
CA ALA A 55 -7.17 -6.08 9.43
C ALA A 55 -8.70 -5.92 9.50
N ILE A 56 -9.45 -6.53 8.57
CA ILE A 56 -10.92 -6.49 8.59
C ILE A 56 -11.49 -7.14 9.86
N ILE A 57 -10.88 -8.23 10.34
CA ILE A 57 -11.32 -8.87 11.58
C ILE A 57 -11.11 -7.91 12.75
N VAL A 58 -9.92 -7.30 12.86
CA VAL A 58 -9.59 -6.34 13.94
C VAL A 58 -10.54 -5.14 13.92
N GLU A 59 -10.69 -4.48 12.77
CA GLU A 59 -11.56 -3.31 12.61
C GLU A 59 -13.05 -3.66 12.76
N GLY A 60 -13.45 -4.86 12.33
CA GLY A 60 -14.81 -5.38 12.51
C GLY A 60 -15.16 -5.58 13.98
N PHE A 61 -14.24 -6.15 14.77
CA PHE A 61 -14.41 -6.22 16.23
C PHE A 61 -14.45 -4.83 16.86
N ASP A 62 -13.57 -3.93 16.42
CA ASP A 62 -13.54 -2.56 16.96
C ASP A 62 -14.85 -1.80 16.67
N CYS A 63 -15.40 -1.94 15.47
CA CYS A 63 -16.74 -1.43 15.14
C CYS A 63 -17.85 -2.05 15.98
N TYR A 64 -17.78 -3.37 16.25
CA TYR A 64 -18.77 -4.08 17.05
C TYR A 64 -18.80 -3.58 18.50
N TYR A 65 -17.64 -3.44 19.13
CA TYR A 65 -17.54 -2.96 20.51
C TYR A 65 -17.83 -1.46 20.66
N CYS A 66 -17.50 -0.66 19.65
CA CYS A 66 -17.75 0.80 19.65
C CYS A 66 -19.17 1.19 19.18
N TRP A 67 -20.04 0.25 18.79
CA TRP A 67 -21.37 0.53 18.23
C TRP A 67 -22.26 1.44 19.10
N GLY A 68 -22.07 1.42 20.42
CA GLY A 68 -22.82 2.25 21.37
C GLY A 68 -22.26 3.66 21.61
N ASP A 69 -21.03 3.94 21.16
CA ASP A 69 -20.37 5.23 21.31
C ASP A 69 -20.19 5.87 19.93
N LEU A 70 -21.02 6.88 19.62
CA LEU A 70 -21.00 7.56 18.33
C LEU A 70 -19.63 8.20 18.02
N HIS A 71 -18.91 8.67 19.04
CA HIS A 71 -17.62 9.31 18.84
C HIS A 71 -16.57 8.28 18.40
N ALA A 72 -16.43 7.18 19.16
CA ALA A 72 -15.52 6.09 18.82
C ALA A 72 -15.90 5.43 17.47
N PHE A 73 -17.20 5.24 17.23
CA PHE A 73 -17.70 4.68 15.98
C PHE A 73 -17.37 5.56 14.76
N SER A 74 -17.50 6.88 14.88
CA SER A 74 -17.20 7.82 13.78
C SER A 74 -15.72 7.82 13.37
N TYR A 75 -14.82 7.44 14.28
CA TYR A 75 -13.39 7.31 14.01
C TYR A 75 -13.06 5.98 13.33
N ASN A 76 -13.72 4.90 13.73
CA ASN A 76 -13.40 3.54 13.26
C ASN A 76 -14.04 3.18 11.91
N VAL A 77 -15.22 3.72 11.61
CA VAL A 77 -15.97 3.39 10.39
C VAL A 77 -15.23 3.78 9.10
N PRO A 78 -14.64 4.99 8.97
CA PRO A 78 -13.88 5.35 7.76
C PRO A 78 -12.71 4.39 7.48
N CYS A 79 -12.00 3.94 8.51
CA CYS A 79 -10.92 2.96 8.39
C CYS A 79 -11.45 1.63 7.87
N THR A 80 -12.51 1.13 8.51
CA THR A 80 -13.19 -0.12 8.13
C THR A 80 -13.64 -0.12 6.67
N ILE A 81 -14.26 0.97 6.22
CA ILE A 81 -14.68 1.12 4.82
C ILE A 81 -13.47 1.15 3.89
N THR A 82 -12.39 1.82 4.28
CA THR A 82 -11.16 1.91 3.47
C THR A 82 -10.54 0.54 3.26
N VAL A 83 -10.39 -0.26 4.33
CA VAL A 83 -9.82 -1.63 4.23
C VAL A 83 -10.72 -2.53 3.37
N LEU A 84 -12.04 -2.41 3.50
CA LEU A 84 -12.99 -3.15 2.65
C LEU A 84 -12.86 -2.80 1.16
N LEU A 85 -12.68 -1.51 0.84
CA LEU A 85 -12.49 -1.07 -0.55
C LEU A 85 -11.16 -1.58 -1.12
N GLU A 86 -10.09 -1.57 -0.32
CA GLU A 86 -8.80 -2.11 -0.74
C GLU A 86 -8.84 -3.63 -0.94
N LEU A 87 -9.54 -4.37 -0.06
CA LEU A 87 -9.77 -5.80 -0.28
C LEU A 87 -10.58 -6.06 -1.55
N PHE A 88 -11.59 -5.26 -1.83
CA PHE A 88 -12.38 -5.37 -3.07
C PHE A 88 -11.51 -5.16 -4.31
N LYS A 89 -10.65 -4.13 -4.31
CA LYS A 89 -9.69 -3.88 -5.40
C LYS A 89 -8.71 -5.05 -5.55
N LEU A 90 -8.15 -5.55 -4.46
CA LEU A 90 -7.23 -6.68 -4.48
C LEU A 90 -7.90 -7.94 -5.01
N THR A 91 -9.14 -8.21 -4.60
CA THR A 91 -9.91 -9.37 -5.08
C THR A 91 -10.20 -9.27 -6.57
N LYS A 92 -10.62 -8.09 -7.05
CA LYS A 92 -10.80 -7.85 -8.49
C LYS A 92 -9.50 -8.02 -9.26
N PHE A 93 -8.40 -7.49 -8.73
CA PHE A 93 -7.08 -7.70 -9.32
C PHE A 93 -6.71 -9.19 -9.37
N LEU A 94 -6.96 -9.97 -8.32
CA LEU A 94 -6.66 -11.41 -8.29
C LEU A 94 -7.48 -12.19 -9.33
N ILE A 95 -8.77 -11.86 -9.49
CA ILE A 95 -9.65 -12.48 -10.49
C ILE A 95 -9.16 -12.17 -11.91
N ASN A 96 -8.82 -10.91 -12.17
CA ASN A 96 -8.38 -10.44 -13.50
C ASN A 96 -6.86 -10.46 -13.66
N ARG A 97 -6.13 -11.20 -12.84
CA ARG A 97 -4.66 -11.10 -12.75
C ARG A 97 -3.98 -11.39 -14.09
N SER A 98 -4.43 -12.40 -14.83
CA SER A 98 -3.87 -12.73 -16.14
C SER A 98 -4.02 -11.57 -17.13
N GLU A 99 -5.20 -10.92 -17.14
CA GLU A 99 -5.48 -9.78 -18.00
C GLU A 99 -4.63 -8.58 -17.60
N VAL A 100 -4.55 -8.24 -16.31
CA VAL A 100 -3.73 -7.12 -15.80
C VAL A 100 -2.25 -7.35 -16.11
N MET A 101 -1.75 -8.58 -15.94
CA MET A 101 -0.36 -8.93 -16.28
C MET A 101 -0.10 -8.86 -17.78
N SER A 102 -1.04 -9.30 -18.61
CA SER A 102 -0.94 -9.18 -20.06
C SER A 102 -0.95 -7.72 -20.52
N PHE A 103 -1.78 -6.89 -19.89
CA PHE A 103 -1.84 -5.45 -20.15
C PHE A 103 -0.55 -4.75 -19.75
N ASN A 104 0.04 -5.10 -18.61
CA ASN A 104 1.32 -4.56 -18.19
C ASN A 104 2.45 -4.94 -19.16
N ALA A 105 2.49 -6.20 -19.60
CA ALA A 105 3.46 -6.67 -20.59
C ALA A 105 3.28 -6.00 -21.95
N PHE A 106 2.03 -5.83 -22.39
CA PHE A 106 1.70 -5.07 -23.60
C PHE A 106 2.17 -3.63 -23.50
N THR A 107 1.94 -2.98 -22.36
CA THR A 107 2.35 -1.58 -22.16
C THR A 107 3.87 -1.44 -22.24
N GLU A 108 4.59 -2.39 -21.66
CA GLU A 108 6.05 -2.44 -21.71
C GLU A 108 6.62 -2.69 -23.09
N ASN A 109 6.06 -3.63 -23.84
CA ASN A 109 6.58 -3.95 -25.16
C ASN A 109 6.17 -2.93 -26.24
N THR A 110 5.02 -2.27 -26.09
CA THR A 110 4.48 -1.34 -27.09
C THR A 110 4.86 0.11 -26.82
N PHE A 111 4.73 0.58 -25.58
CA PHE A 111 5.00 1.97 -25.25
C PHE A 111 6.42 2.13 -24.68
N TRP A 112 6.80 1.32 -23.70
CA TRP A 112 8.06 1.54 -23.00
C TRP A 112 9.31 1.08 -23.76
N LYS A 113 9.17 0.31 -24.84
CA LYS A 113 10.30 -0.17 -25.66
C LYS A 113 10.39 0.48 -27.05
N ASN A 114 9.52 1.44 -27.36
CA ASN A 114 9.44 2.03 -28.70
C ASN A 114 10.31 3.30 -28.86
N ASN A 115 10.91 3.47 -30.03
CA ASN A 115 11.69 4.66 -30.34
C ASN A 115 10.75 5.84 -30.60
N TYR A 116 10.71 6.79 -29.66
CA TYR A 116 9.93 8.01 -29.78
C TYR A 116 10.72 9.12 -30.48
N GLU A 117 10.02 9.90 -31.32
CA GLU A 117 10.56 11.14 -31.88
C GLU A 117 10.69 12.21 -30.78
N GLU A 118 11.53 13.23 -31.01
CA GLU A 118 11.82 14.28 -30.02
C GLU A 118 10.58 15.06 -29.57
N ALA A 119 9.61 15.23 -30.47
CA ALA A 119 8.32 15.86 -30.17
C ALA A 119 7.49 15.02 -29.17
N ASP A 120 7.44 13.70 -29.36
CA ASP A 120 6.70 12.78 -28.49
C ASP A 120 7.36 12.68 -27.10
N LEU A 121 8.69 12.69 -27.04
CA LEU A 121 9.44 12.71 -25.79
C LEU A 121 9.15 13.97 -24.97
N THR A 122 8.95 15.12 -25.62
CA THR A 122 8.60 16.37 -24.92
C THR A 122 7.24 16.26 -24.23
N ILE A 123 6.26 15.65 -24.90
CA ILE A 123 4.92 15.41 -24.34
C ILE A 123 5.01 14.43 -23.16
N LEU A 124 5.76 13.33 -23.34
CA LEU A 124 5.94 12.31 -22.31
C LEU A 124 6.62 12.88 -21.05
N ASN A 125 7.67 13.69 -21.21
CA ASN A 125 8.35 14.37 -20.11
C ASN A 125 7.43 15.32 -19.34
N ASN A 126 6.57 16.07 -20.04
CA ASN A 126 5.61 16.94 -19.38
C ASN A 126 4.57 16.12 -18.58
N CYS A 127 4.12 14.99 -19.13
CA CYS A 127 3.22 14.07 -18.43
C CYS A 127 3.87 13.46 -17.18
N ASP A 128 5.11 12.98 -17.30
CA ASP A 128 5.90 12.43 -16.19
C ASP A 128 6.08 13.46 -15.06
N SER A 129 6.39 14.71 -15.41
CA SER A 129 6.51 15.82 -14.47
C SER A 129 5.20 16.17 -13.74
N GLN A 130 4.04 15.97 -14.36
CA GLN A 130 2.75 16.11 -13.67
C GLN A 130 2.43 14.89 -12.82
N CYS A 131 2.70 13.68 -13.34
CA CYS A 131 2.47 12.43 -12.64
C CYS A 131 3.28 12.36 -11.35
N ILE A 132 4.57 12.70 -11.38
CA ILE A 132 5.43 12.71 -10.19
C ILE A 132 4.90 13.68 -9.11
N LYS A 133 4.36 14.84 -9.50
CA LYS A 133 3.77 15.79 -8.53
C LYS A 133 2.55 15.18 -7.85
N ILE A 134 1.64 14.59 -8.63
CA ILE A 134 0.43 13.93 -8.10
C ILE A 134 0.82 12.80 -7.15
N VAL A 135 1.75 11.95 -7.58
CA VAL A 135 2.21 10.81 -6.79
C VAL A 135 2.93 11.26 -5.52
N ALA A 136 3.74 12.32 -5.58
CA ALA A 136 4.40 12.89 -4.40
C ALA A 136 3.39 13.48 -3.40
N ILE A 137 2.39 14.23 -3.88
CA ILE A 137 1.31 14.77 -3.02
C ILE A 137 0.55 13.63 -2.35
N TYR A 138 0.15 12.61 -3.13
CA TYR A 138 -0.56 11.45 -2.61
C TYR A 138 0.25 10.72 -1.54
N PHE A 139 1.54 10.48 -1.81
CA PHE A 139 2.45 9.86 -0.85
C PHE A 139 2.55 10.69 0.44
N PHE A 140 2.74 12.00 0.34
CA PHE A 140 2.83 12.88 1.51
C PHE A 140 1.55 12.88 2.36
N VAL A 141 0.38 12.90 1.72
CA VAL A 141 -0.92 12.83 2.42
C VAL A 141 -1.06 11.48 3.12
N LEU A 142 -0.78 10.36 2.45
CA LEU A 142 -0.86 9.03 3.06
C LEU A 142 0.09 8.88 4.25
N GLN A 143 1.34 9.35 4.12
CA GLN A 143 2.30 9.33 5.22
C GLN A 143 1.84 10.20 6.38
N SER A 144 1.28 11.38 6.13
CA SER A 144 0.74 12.26 7.16
C SER A 144 -0.39 11.59 7.95
N ILE A 145 -1.28 10.87 7.26
CA ILE A 145 -2.35 10.08 7.89
C ILE A 145 -1.73 8.98 8.76
N CYS A 146 -0.77 8.20 8.25
CA CYS A 146 -0.10 7.16 9.04
C CYS A 146 0.56 7.72 10.31
N TRP A 147 1.28 8.84 10.18
CA TRP A 147 1.89 9.52 11.33
C TRP A 147 0.85 10.00 12.34
N GLN A 148 -0.28 10.51 11.88
CA GLN A 148 -1.38 10.90 12.76
C GLN A 148 -1.89 9.69 13.56
N TYR A 149 -2.14 8.55 12.92
CA TYR A 149 -2.57 7.32 13.60
C TYR A 149 -1.53 6.79 14.62
N LEU A 150 -0.23 6.91 14.33
CA LEU A 150 0.82 6.49 15.26
C LEU A 150 0.99 7.45 16.45
N THR A 151 0.86 8.76 16.22
CA THR A 151 1.13 9.76 17.26
C THR A 151 0.00 9.90 18.28
N VAL A 152 -1.26 9.75 17.89
CA VAL A 152 -2.43 9.83 18.78
C VAL A 152 -2.29 8.91 20.02
N PRO A 153 -2.09 7.59 19.89
CA PRO A 153 -1.95 6.70 21.04
C PRO A 153 -0.71 7.02 21.88
N ILE A 154 0.38 7.49 21.25
CA ILE A 154 1.59 7.91 21.98
C ILE A 154 1.26 9.07 22.90
N PHE A 155 0.67 10.15 22.38
CA PHE A 155 0.31 11.32 23.20
C PHE A 155 -0.72 10.98 24.28
N GLU A 156 -1.69 10.13 23.96
CA GLU A 156 -2.68 9.68 24.94
C GLU A 156 -2.10 8.77 26.02
N SER A 157 -0.98 8.08 25.75
CA SER A 157 -0.31 7.21 26.71
C SER A 157 0.67 7.94 27.65
N ILE A 158 1.10 9.15 27.30
CA ILE A 158 2.02 9.94 28.12
C ILE A 158 1.34 10.30 29.45
N GLY A 159 1.95 9.86 30.55
CA GLY A 159 1.44 10.12 31.91
C GLY A 159 0.35 9.17 32.40
N LYS A 160 -0.08 8.19 31.59
CA LYS A 160 -1.01 7.14 32.00
C LYS A 160 -0.27 5.89 32.52
N ASN A 161 -0.94 5.13 33.39
CA ASN A 161 -0.43 3.85 33.88
C ASN A 161 -0.36 2.80 32.73
N SER A 162 0.44 1.75 32.93
CA SER A 162 0.60 0.67 31.94
C SER A 162 -0.72 -0.01 31.54
N SER A 163 -1.73 -0.03 32.42
CA SER A 163 -3.06 -0.58 32.15
C SER A 163 -3.91 0.24 31.17
N ASP A 164 -3.59 1.53 31.01
CA ASP A 164 -4.44 2.51 30.32
C ASP A 164 -3.85 2.95 28.98
N ARG A 165 -2.79 2.28 28.52
CA ARG A 165 -2.20 2.52 27.21
C ARG A 165 -3.18 2.14 26.10
N THR A 166 -3.21 2.98 25.07
CA THR A 166 -3.97 2.75 23.84
C THR A 166 -3.02 2.33 22.71
N LEU A 167 -3.52 1.46 21.83
CA LEU A 167 -2.84 1.03 20.61
C LEU A 167 -3.43 1.82 19.43
N PRO A 168 -2.71 1.97 18.30
CA PRO A 168 -3.24 2.59 17.08
C PRO A 168 -4.58 1.97 16.65
N PHE A 169 -4.68 0.64 16.71
CA PHE A 169 -5.91 -0.11 16.54
C PHE A 169 -6.21 -0.93 17.80
N ASN A 170 -7.42 -0.79 18.33
CA ASN A 170 -7.81 -1.49 19.55
C ASN A 170 -7.97 -2.99 19.28
N LEU A 171 -7.20 -3.79 20.02
CA LEU A 171 -7.27 -5.24 19.97
C LEU A 171 -8.20 -5.75 21.07
N TRP A 172 -9.36 -6.27 20.69
CA TRP A 172 -10.39 -6.76 21.61
C TRP A 172 -10.26 -8.25 21.96
N PHE A 173 -9.05 -8.83 21.86
CA PHE A 173 -8.82 -10.20 22.27
C PHE A 173 -8.44 -10.29 23.76
N ASN A 174 -8.75 -11.43 24.39
CA ASN A 174 -8.39 -11.72 25.78
C ASN A 174 -6.88 -12.01 25.93
N PHE A 175 -6.03 -11.01 25.65
CA PHE A 175 -4.57 -11.06 25.78
C PHE A 175 -4.05 -9.73 26.33
N PRO A 176 -3.02 -9.72 27.20
CA PRO A 176 -2.54 -8.50 27.86
C PRO A 176 -1.69 -7.60 26.94
N PHE A 177 -2.28 -7.11 25.85
CA PHE A 177 -1.58 -6.24 24.88
C PHE A 177 -1.15 -4.88 25.43
N LYS A 178 -1.64 -4.46 26.59
CA LYS A 178 -1.27 -3.19 27.21
C LYS A 178 -0.04 -3.29 28.13
N GLU A 179 0.38 -4.52 28.46
CA GLU A 179 1.53 -4.76 29.32
C GLU A 179 2.83 -4.86 28.53
N THR A 180 3.91 -4.31 29.06
CA THR A 180 5.26 -4.49 28.51
C THR A 180 5.71 -5.94 28.72
N PRO A 181 6.31 -6.62 27.72
CA PRO A 181 6.78 -6.12 26.41
C PRO A 181 5.78 -6.27 25.26
N TYR A 182 4.58 -6.79 25.52
CA TYR A 182 3.59 -7.10 24.48
C TYR A 182 3.03 -5.87 23.80
N TYR A 183 2.92 -4.76 24.55
CA TYR A 183 2.52 -3.46 24.02
C TYR A 183 3.43 -2.99 22.90
N GLU A 184 4.74 -3.02 23.12
CA GLU A 184 5.72 -2.52 22.15
C GLU A 184 5.75 -3.40 20.89
N ILE A 185 5.56 -4.73 21.05
CA ILE A 185 5.46 -5.67 19.93
C ILE A 185 4.18 -5.42 19.13
N ALA A 186 3.02 -5.32 19.80
CA ALA A 186 1.75 -5.08 19.14
C ALA A 186 1.72 -3.72 18.43
N PHE A 187 2.27 -2.68 19.06
CA PHE A 187 2.38 -1.35 18.49
C PHE A 187 3.28 -1.33 17.24
N THR A 188 4.36 -2.10 17.22
CA THR A 188 5.30 -2.14 16.07
C THR A 188 4.76 -2.98 14.91
N LEU A 189 3.89 -3.96 15.20
CA LEU A 189 3.28 -4.83 14.18
C LEU A 189 2.10 -4.18 13.45
N GLN A 190 1.41 -3.24 14.11
CA GLN A 190 0.31 -2.46 13.55
C GLN A 190 0.83 -1.30 12.69
#